data_AF-A0A661HNG0-F1
#
_entry.id   AF-A0A661HNG0-F1
#
_cell.length_a   1.000
_cell.length_b   1.000
_cell.length_c   1.000
_cell.angle_alpha   90.00
_cell.angle_beta   90.00
_cell.angle_gamma   90.00
#
_symmetry.space_group_name_H-M   'P 1'
#
loop_
_entity.id
_entity.type
_entity.pdbx_description
1 polymer ?
#
loop_
_entity_poly.entity_id
_entity_poly.type
_entity_poly.pdbx_seq_one_letter_code
_entity_poly.pdbx_strand_id
1 'polypeptide(L)'
;MKNLFLKKIIEIPGISGREEKISKHIEEILVSYDLDIVRDNNGSIYGYKKSEQKNAPVVMVDAHMDEVGFIVTKIEDNGILRLEAMGGISKFSIANSRLRV
;
A
#
# COMPACT_ATOMS: atom_id res chain seq x y z
N MET A 1 -6.44 3.35 -24.14
CA MET A 1 -6.83 2.23 -23.26
C MET A 1 -6.53 2.62 -21.82
N LYS A 2 -7.54 2.82 -20.98
CA LYS A 2 -7.31 3.10 -19.54
C LYS A 2 -6.77 1.81 -18.91
N ASN A 3 -5.59 1.86 -18.30
CA ASN A 3 -5.04 0.73 -17.54
C ASN A 3 -5.91 0.52 -16.29
N LEU A 4 -6.87 -0.40 -16.39
CA LEU A 4 -7.86 -0.67 -15.35
C LEU A 4 -7.22 -1.29 -14.09
N PHE A 5 -6.08 -1.96 -14.25
CA PHE A 5 -5.34 -2.57 -13.15
C PHE A 5 -4.68 -1.51 -12.26
N LEU A 6 -3.83 -0.67 -12.84
CA LEU A 6 -3.13 0.39 -12.09
C LEU A 6 -4.14 1.31 -11.41
N LYS A 7 -5.21 1.69 -12.13
CA LYS A 7 -6.27 2.53 -11.59
C LYS A 7 -6.90 1.95 -10.31
N LYS A 8 -7.19 0.64 -10.29
CA LYS A 8 -7.79 0.00 -9.10
C LYS A 8 -6.86 0.06 -7.90
N ILE A 9 -5.57 -0.21 -8.10
CA ILE A 9 -4.58 -0.21 -7.01
C ILE A 9 -4.43 1.20 -6.42
N ILE A 10 -4.23 2.23 -7.26
CA ILE A 10 -4.01 3.60 -6.77
C ILE A 10 -5.27 4.25 -6.15
N GLU A 11 -6.46 3.69 -6.37
CA GLU A 11 -7.71 4.19 -5.76
C GLU A 11 -7.98 3.59 -4.38
N ILE A 12 -7.23 2.57 -3.96
CA ILE A 12 -7.32 1.95 -2.64
C ILE A 12 -6.39 2.70 -1.69
N PRO A 13 -6.92 3.39 -0.66
CA PRO A 13 -6.09 4.09 0.30
C PRO A 13 -5.25 3.10 1.12
N GLY A 14 -3.98 3.41 1.32
CA GLY A 14 -3.02 2.57 2.03
C GLY A 14 -1.83 3.35 2.55
N ILE A 15 -2.05 4.33 3.43
CA ILE A 15 -0.94 5.07 4.03
C ILE A 15 -0.05 4.14 4.87
N SER A 16 1.21 4.52 5.08
CA SER A 16 2.12 3.76 5.94
C SER A 16 1.51 3.46 7.31
N GLY A 17 1.46 2.18 7.68
CA GLY A 17 0.83 1.62 8.88
C GLY A 17 -0.68 1.34 8.79
N ARG A 18 -1.31 1.55 7.62
CA ARG A 18 -2.74 1.30 7.33
C ARG A 18 -2.95 0.65 5.96
N GLU A 19 -2.14 -0.35 5.63
CA GLU A 19 -2.08 -1.00 4.33
C GLU A 19 -3.03 -2.19 4.18
N GLU A 20 -3.89 -2.47 5.17
CA GLU A 20 -4.67 -3.73 5.23
C GLU A 20 -5.59 -3.91 4.01
N LYS A 21 -6.14 -2.81 3.48
CA LYS A 21 -7.03 -2.83 2.30
C LYS A 21 -6.27 -3.16 1.02
N ILE A 22 -5.11 -2.53 0.81
CA ILE A 22 -4.31 -2.77 -0.40
C ILE A 22 -3.64 -4.15 -0.32
N SER A 23 -3.16 -4.57 0.85
CA SER A 23 -2.60 -5.90 1.10
C SER A 23 -3.61 -7.01 0.75
N LYS A 24 -4.88 -6.85 1.19
CA LYS A 24 -5.97 -7.78 0.81
C LYS A 24 -6.24 -7.80 -0.70
N HIS A 25 -6.22 -6.66 -1.37
CA HIS A 25 -6.43 -6.63 -2.81
C HIS A 25 -5.26 -7.27 -3.58
N ILE A 26 -4.03 -7.07 -3.12
CA ILE A 26 -2.83 -7.72 -3.66
C ILE A 26 -2.92 -9.24 -3.47
N GLU A 27 -3.41 -9.73 -2.33
CA GLU A 27 -3.65 -11.16 -2.11
C GLU A 27 -4.55 -11.76 -3.18
N GLU A 28 -5.70 -11.12 -3.47
CA GLU A 28 -6.64 -11.56 -4.51
C GLU A 28 -5.96 -11.66 -5.89
N ILE A 29 -5.07 -10.71 -6.20
CA ILE A 29 -4.28 -10.70 -7.43
C ILE A 29 -3.28 -11.87 -7.42
N LEU A 30 -2.52 -12.07 -6.35
CA LEU A 30 -1.51 -13.12 -6.25
C LEU A 30 -2.12 -14.52 -6.32
N VAL A 31 -3.26 -14.75 -5.64
CA VAL A 31 -4.02 -16.00 -5.72
C VAL A 31 -4.49 -16.27 -7.16
N SER A 32 -4.88 -15.23 -7.91
CA SER A 32 -5.27 -15.39 -9.32
C SER A 32 -4.14 -15.86 -10.24
N TYR A 33 -2.88 -15.77 -9.79
CA TYR A 33 -1.69 -16.26 -10.48
C TYR A 33 -1.20 -17.62 -9.98
N ASP A 34 -1.97 -18.32 -9.15
CA ASP A 34 -1.62 -19.64 -8.58
C ASP A 34 -0.29 -19.61 -7.80
N LEU A 35 -0.15 -18.59 -6.96
CA LEU A 35 1.00 -18.41 -6.08
C LEU A 35 0.65 -18.78 -4.64
N ASP A 36 1.59 -19.41 -3.93
CA ASP A 36 1.47 -19.64 -2.49
C ASP A 36 1.57 -18.30 -1.75
N ILE A 37 0.59 -17.99 -0.89
CA ILE A 37 0.58 -16.74 -0.14
C ILE A 37 1.42 -16.87 1.12
N VAL A 38 2.37 -15.96 1.27
CA VAL A 38 3.19 -15.81 2.47
C VAL A 38 2.95 -14.41 3.04
N ARG A 39 2.84 -14.31 4.37
CA ARG A 39 2.69 -13.04 5.09
C ARG A 39 3.71 -12.93 6.20
N ASP A 40 4.16 -11.72 6.48
CA ASP A 40 4.94 -11.42 7.68
C ASP A 40 4.04 -10.87 8.81
N ASN A 41 4.64 -10.57 9.96
CA ASN A 41 3.92 -10.01 11.12
C ASN A 41 3.68 -8.50 11.00
N ASN A 42 4.22 -7.83 9.99
CA ASN A 42 4.10 -6.39 9.76
C ASN A 42 3.02 -6.04 8.73
N GLY A 43 2.43 -7.04 8.07
CA GLY A 43 1.36 -6.87 7.07
C GLY A 43 1.81 -7.00 5.62
N SER A 44 3.12 -7.23 5.37
CA SER A 44 3.63 -7.51 4.04
C SER A 44 3.08 -8.83 3.50
N ILE A 45 2.87 -8.89 2.19
CA ILE A 45 2.37 -10.06 1.49
C ILE A 45 3.26 -10.40 0.29
N TYR A 46 3.52 -11.69 0.12
CA TYR A 46 4.34 -12.23 -0.96
C TYR A 46 3.62 -13.37 -1.65
N GLY A 47 3.70 -13.41 -2.97
CA GLY A 47 3.37 -14.59 -3.75
C GLY A 47 4.63 -15.42 -3.97
N TYR A 48 4.62 -16.66 -3.53
CA TYR A 48 5.74 -17.60 -3.66
C TYR A 48 5.43 -18.62 -4.75
N LYS A 49 6.38 -18.80 -5.68
CA LYS A 49 6.35 -19.86 -6.69
C LYS A 49 7.53 -20.77 -6.50
N LYS A 50 7.27 -22.02 -6.10
CA LYS A 50 8.31 -23.03 -5.93
C LYS A 50 8.88 -23.43 -7.30
N SER A 51 10.20 -23.45 -7.42
CA SER A 51 10.87 -23.97 -8.61
C SER A 51 10.83 -25.50 -8.64
N GLU A 52 10.68 -26.07 -9.83
CA GLU A 52 10.84 -27.51 -10.08
C GLU A 52 12.31 -27.96 -10.05
N GLN A 53 13.24 -27.02 -10.24
CA GLN A 53 14.67 -27.31 -10.24
C GLN A 53 15.19 -27.47 -8.81
N LYS A 54 15.88 -28.58 -8.55
CA LYS A 54 16.56 -28.80 -7.28
C LYS A 54 17.66 -27.75 -7.07
N ASN A 55 17.76 -27.19 -5.87
CA ASN A 55 18.73 -26.17 -5.49
C ASN A 55 18.65 -24.88 -6.33
N ALA A 56 17.46 -24.54 -6.84
CA ALA A 56 17.25 -23.26 -7.50
C ALA A 56 17.51 -22.10 -6.51
N PRO A 57 18.14 -20.99 -6.96
CA PRO A 57 18.28 -19.80 -6.13
C PRO A 57 16.91 -19.20 -5.81
N VAL A 58 16.78 -18.63 -4.62
CA VAL A 58 15.60 -17.85 -4.25
C VAL A 58 15.78 -16.43 -4.79
N VAL A 59 14.83 -15.98 -5.61
CA VAL A 59 14.81 -14.62 -6.18
C VAL A 59 13.63 -13.88 -5.60
N MET A 60 13.88 -12.66 -5.10
CA MET A 60 12.85 -11.77 -4.57
C MET A 60 12.73 -10.54 -5.47
N VAL A 61 11.49 -10.22 -5.82
CA VAL A 61 11.12 -8.94 -6.43
C VAL A 61 10.14 -8.29 -5.48
N ASP A 62 10.48 -7.11 -4.98
CA ASP A 62 9.62 -6.37 -4.07
C ASP A 62 9.22 -5.01 -4.65
N ALA A 63 8.09 -4.52 -4.14
CA ALA A 63 7.68 -3.13 -4.21
C ALA A 63 6.89 -2.83 -2.93
N HIS A 64 7.01 -1.61 -2.42
CA HIS A 64 6.25 -1.18 -1.25
C HIS A 64 4.80 -0.82 -1.66
N MET A 65 3.85 -1.18 -0.80
CA MET A 65 2.40 -0.98 -1.06
C MET A 65 1.86 0.32 -0.47
N ASP A 66 2.62 0.93 0.43
CA ASP A 66 2.21 2.12 1.14
C ASP A 66 2.31 3.37 0.27
N GLU A 67 1.46 4.35 0.58
CA GLU A 67 1.49 5.68 0.00
C GLU A 67 1.79 6.76 1.06
N VAL A 68 2.31 7.89 0.60
CA VAL A 68 2.47 9.07 1.46
C VAL A 68 1.10 9.64 1.82
N GLY A 69 0.95 10.11 3.05
CA GLY A 69 -0.32 10.65 3.51
C GLY A 69 -0.20 11.45 4.79
N PHE A 70 -1.25 11.44 5.59
CA PHE A 70 -1.34 12.22 6.82
C PHE A 70 -1.98 11.43 7.95
N ILE A 71 -1.56 11.73 9.18
CA ILE A 71 -2.24 11.29 10.39
C ILE A 71 -2.81 12.49 11.13
N VAL A 72 -4.03 12.35 11.67
CA VAL A 72 -4.65 13.37 12.52
C VAL A 72 -3.97 13.36 13.88
N THR A 73 -3.38 14.48 14.28
CA THR A 73 -2.72 14.64 15.59
C THR A 73 -3.55 15.43 16.58
N LYS A 74 -4.45 16.30 16.09
CA LYS A 74 -5.36 17.07 16.94
C LYS A 74 -6.64 17.44 16.17
N ILE A 75 -7.76 17.45 16.89
CA ILE A 75 -8.99 18.12 16.47
C ILE A 75 -9.06 19.43 17.27
N GLU A 76 -9.08 20.56 16.57
CA GLU A 76 -9.21 21.88 17.20
C GLU A 76 -10.66 22.15 17.63
N ASP A 77 -10.85 23.09 18.56
CA ASP A 77 -12.18 23.43 19.09
C ASP A 77 -13.17 23.93 18.03
N ASN A 78 -12.65 24.46 16.92
CA ASN A 78 -13.43 24.90 15.76
C ASN A 78 -13.64 23.82 14.69
N GLY A 79 -13.23 22.58 14.96
CA GLY A 79 -13.36 21.43 14.05
C GLY A 79 -12.26 21.29 13.01
N ILE A 80 -11.24 22.15 12.99
CA ILE A 80 -10.09 22.00 12.09
C ILE A 80 -9.21 20.82 12.54
N LEU A 81 -8.77 20.00 11.59
CA LEU A 81 -7.83 18.90 11.85
C LEU A 81 -6.38 19.38 11.71
N ARG A 82 -5.55 19.12 12.73
CA ARG A 82 -4.09 19.15 12.58
C ARG A 82 -3.62 17.82 12.03
N LEU A 83 -2.81 17.90 10.99
CA LEU A 83 -2.26 16.76 10.29
C LEU A 83 -0.74 16.76 10.40
N GLU A 84 -0.17 15.58 10.59
CA GLU A 84 1.27 15.34 10.44
C GLU A 84 1.51 14.45 9.23
N ALA A 85 2.56 14.74 8.46
CA ALA A 85 2.87 14.01 7.25
C ALA A 85 3.43 12.62 7.58
N MET A 86 2.86 11.59 6.94
CA MET A 86 3.40 10.24 6.92
C MET A 86 4.19 10.08 5.62
N GLY A 87 5.52 10.12 5.73
CA GLY A 87 6.44 10.11 4.59
C GLY A 87 6.84 11.50 4.09
N GLY A 88 7.58 11.55 2.98
CA GLY A 88 8.16 12.78 2.44
C GLY A 88 7.19 13.57 1.56
N ILE A 89 6.48 14.55 2.12
CA ILE A 89 5.55 15.41 1.37
C ILE A 89 6.06 16.85 1.32
N SER A 90 6.16 17.42 0.13
CA SER A 90 6.43 18.86 -0.04
C SER A 90 5.22 19.69 0.38
N LYS A 91 5.43 20.66 1.27
CA LYS A 91 4.37 21.58 1.70
C LYS A 91 3.77 22.38 0.55
N PHE A 92 4.52 22.57 -0.53
CA PHE A 92 4.06 23.32 -1.70
C PHE A 92 3.16 22.49 -2.62
N SER A 93 3.26 21.16 -2.63
CA SER A 93 2.48 20.31 -3.52
C SER A 93 1.09 19.95 -2.98
N ILE A 94 0.87 20.08 -1.67
CA ILE A 94 -0.36 19.62 -1.01
C ILE A 94 -1.36 20.74 -0.71
N ALA A 95 -0.97 22.00 -0.91
CA ALA A 95 -1.85 23.13 -0.64
C ALA A 95 -3.14 23.02 -1.49
N ASN A 96 -4.30 23.10 -0.84
CA ASN A 96 -5.63 22.97 -1.44
C ASN A 96 -5.95 21.60 -2.08
N SER A 97 -5.18 20.54 -1.77
CA SER A 97 -5.52 19.18 -2.18
C SER A 97 -6.70 18.64 -1.37
N ARG A 98 -7.49 17.76 -1.99
CA ARG A 98 -8.56 17.02 -1.29
C ARG A 98 -7.98 15.81 -0.58
N LEU A 99 -8.41 15.60 0.66
CA LEU A 99 -8.06 14.43 1.47
C LEU A 99 -9.33 13.63 1.80
N ARG A 100 -9.16 12.33 2.04
CA ARG A 100 -10.17 11.44 2.62
C ARG A 100 -9.68 11.04 4.01
N VAL A 101 -10.49 11.32 5.02
CA VAL A 101 -10.24 10.95 6.42
C VAL A 101 -11.16 9.79 6.78
#